data_AF-A0AAD1T2M0-F1
#
_entry.id   AF-A0AAD1T2M0-F1
#
_cell.length_a   1.000
_cell.length_b   1.000
_cell.length_c   1.000
_cell.angle_alpha   90.00
_cell.angle_beta   90.00
_cell.angle_gamma   90.00
#
_symmetry.space_group_name_H-M   'P 1'
#
loop_
_entity.id
_entity.type
_entity.pdbx_description
1 polymer ?
#
loop_
_entity_poly.entity_id
_entity_poly.type
_entity_poly.pdbx_seq_one_letter_code
_entity_poly.pdbx_strand_id
1 'polypeptide(L)'
;MVSSTERSLGQGRNYYGGNWASFTFSGLQTWITDNKKEDITSEVASYTDHISANEKCILLNNKNKTIQNIEVFSYSGSEDSDVEESGALHVNPALLTTDVTTIDPTIEAPSQKGPSADNHCKNPQKQEEKNGPGGTENADPNLLAEGDHLSDETTSTDSCPVLESSDTADTGPSSPQTNDQIASTPVTYSHIVKEGRRFNIDLVSKFLYSRGMLINLLIKSNVSRYTEFKNITRILTYYDGKIEQVPCSRADVFASKQLSMVEKRILMKFLTFCADYEQHVEEYEDHKESTFSEFLKVKRLTPNLQHFILYSIAMVSTTANTEDGLKATQHFLRCLGCYGNTPFLFPLYGLGELPQCFCRMCAVFGGIYCLHHSLQCLVVDADSNQCKAVIDSRGKRISCNYVVVEDSYLSTDVCANVCYKQISRAILITNRSVLKADSDQQISVLTVPPEADGQHSILVTELCSSTMTCMKNTYLVHLTCPSTKTTAKEDLEPVVQKLFTVNTEPEKDSEDEDLEKPRVLWALYFNMRDSSGIDRQCYVGLPDNVHVCSGPDPSFGNDRAIQQAENIFSTLYPTEEFCPPAPNPEDIIYDSECPPQDAADSGTPTESKDETSTESETILEAAEDLKEQKEE
;
A
#
# COMPACT_ATOMS: atom_id res chain seq x y z
N MET A 1 21.58 -8.84 -1.12
CA MET A 1 21.19 -8.08 0.09
C MET A 1 20.62 -9.06 1.12
N VAL A 2 20.85 -8.85 2.42
CA VAL A 2 20.19 -9.61 3.50
C VAL A 2 19.25 -8.68 4.24
N SER A 3 17.97 -9.01 4.29
CA SER A 3 16.93 -8.24 4.98
C SER A 3 16.48 -9.00 6.23
N SER A 4 16.96 -8.57 7.39
CA SER A 4 16.62 -9.11 8.71
C SER A 4 15.49 -8.31 9.36
N THR A 5 14.46 -9.00 9.85
CA THR A 5 13.27 -8.40 10.50
C THR A 5 13.03 -9.10 11.83
N GLU A 6 12.98 -8.35 12.92
CA GLU A 6 13.46 -8.78 14.23
C GLU A 6 12.78 -9.96 14.94
N ARG A 7 13.54 -10.60 15.84
CA ARG A 7 13.02 -11.13 17.11
C ARG A 7 14.01 -10.93 18.26
N SER A 8 13.80 -9.86 19.03
CA SER A 8 14.22 -9.82 20.43
C SER A 8 13.39 -10.82 21.25
N LEU A 9 13.91 -11.28 22.39
CA LEU A 9 13.27 -12.30 23.24
C LEU A 9 11.96 -11.79 23.88
N GLY A 10 10.87 -11.88 23.12
CA GLY A 10 9.52 -11.49 23.53
C GLY A 10 8.87 -10.42 22.64
N GLN A 11 9.66 -9.67 21.88
CA GLN A 11 9.18 -8.65 20.93
C GLN A 11 9.91 -8.81 19.59
N GLY A 12 9.21 -9.38 18.62
CA GLY A 12 9.70 -9.58 17.25
C GLY A 12 8.65 -9.19 16.22
N ARG A 13 9.10 -8.78 15.04
CA ARG A 13 8.23 -8.52 13.89
C ARG A 13 8.10 -9.79 13.07
N ASN A 14 7.03 -10.54 13.35
CA ASN A 14 6.67 -11.77 12.63
C ASN A 14 6.06 -11.47 11.23
N TYR A 15 6.23 -10.25 10.72
CA TYR A 15 5.52 -9.65 9.59
C TYR A 15 6.39 -8.57 8.91
N TYR A 16 6.10 -8.27 7.63
CA TYR A 16 6.80 -7.26 6.82
C TYR A 16 6.30 -5.82 7.07
N GLY A 17 6.98 -4.82 6.51
CA GLY A 17 6.55 -3.41 6.50
C GLY A 17 6.81 -2.62 7.80
N GLY A 18 6.85 -3.28 8.96
CA GLY A 18 7.18 -2.61 10.22
C GLY A 18 6.13 -1.59 10.65
N ASN A 19 6.47 -0.30 10.67
CA ASN A 19 5.48 0.77 10.91
C ASN A 19 4.54 1.00 9.70
N TRP A 20 4.88 0.47 8.52
CA TRP A 20 4.04 0.48 7.31
C TRP A 20 3.14 -0.76 7.19
N ALA A 21 3.09 -1.64 8.20
CA ALA A 21 2.36 -2.90 8.14
C ALA A 21 0.83 -2.72 8.18
N SER A 22 0.14 -3.70 7.61
CA SER A 22 -1.30 -3.96 7.78
C SER A 22 -1.51 -5.20 8.66
N PHE A 23 -2.70 -5.31 9.30
CA PHE A 23 -3.01 -6.42 10.21
C PHE A 23 -4.46 -6.92 10.06
N THR A 24 -4.68 -8.22 10.25
CA THR A 24 -6.00 -8.75 10.62
C THR A 24 -6.45 -8.18 11.97
N PHE A 25 -7.74 -8.27 12.31
CA PHE A 25 -8.22 -7.76 13.60
C PHE A 25 -7.52 -8.45 14.80
N SER A 26 -7.31 -9.77 14.71
CA SER A 26 -6.53 -10.57 15.65
C SER A 26 -5.03 -10.18 15.71
N GLY A 27 -4.42 -9.91 14.55
CA GLY A 27 -3.05 -9.40 14.45
C GLY A 27 -2.89 -8.02 15.10
N LEU A 28 -3.87 -7.14 14.90
CA LEU A 28 -3.88 -5.79 15.48
C LEU A 28 -4.08 -5.84 17.00
N GLN A 29 -4.96 -6.71 17.52
CA GLN A 29 -5.09 -6.96 18.97
C GLN A 29 -3.76 -7.44 19.59
N THR A 30 -3.04 -8.31 18.89
CA THR A 30 -1.71 -8.78 19.30
C THR A 30 -0.70 -7.63 19.31
N TRP A 31 -0.65 -6.83 18.24
CA TRP A 31 0.20 -5.64 18.14
C TRP A 31 -0.11 -4.59 19.22
N ILE A 32 -1.39 -4.30 19.49
CA ILE A 32 -1.83 -3.43 20.60
C ILE A 32 -1.29 -3.95 21.93
N THR A 33 -1.41 -5.26 22.16
CA THR A 33 -0.97 -5.90 23.40
C THR A 33 0.55 -5.86 23.57
N ASP A 34 1.31 -6.11 22.50
CA ASP A 34 2.78 -6.14 22.56
C ASP A 34 3.41 -4.75 22.73
N ASN A 35 2.78 -3.70 22.21
CA ASN A 35 3.17 -2.31 22.46
C ASN A 35 2.67 -1.76 23.82
N LYS A 36 1.79 -2.49 24.54
CA LYS A 36 1.31 -2.15 25.88
C LYS A 36 2.01 -2.89 27.03
N LYS A 37 2.79 -3.92 26.74
CA LYS A 37 3.59 -4.65 27.74
C LYS A 37 4.76 -3.79 28.21
N GLU A 38 4.90 -3.61 29.52
CA GLU A 38 6.05 -2.93 30.12
C GLU A 38 7.35 -3.74 30.03
N ASP A 39 8.47 -3.06 30.29
CA ASP A 39 9.83 -3.54 30.05
C ASP A 39 10.22 -4.77 30.90
N ILE A 40 10.09 -5.99 30.34
CA ILE A 40 10.89 -7.13 30.80
C ILE A 40 12.34 -6.91 30.35
N THR A 41 13.27 -6.81 31.28
CA THR A 41 14.71 -6.76 31.01
C THR A 41 15.26 -8.16 30.76
N SER A 42 15.41 -8.54 29.48
CA SER A 42 16.23 -9.68 29.09
C SER A 42 17.72 -9.29 29.17
N GLU A 43 18.53 -10.17 29.75
CA GLU A 43 19.99 -10.03 29.70
C GLU A 43 20.46 -10.25 28.26
N VAL A 44 21.18 -9.27 27.71
CA VAL A 44 21.79 -9.40 26.38
C VAL A 44 23.00 -10.33 26.51
N ALA A 45 23.04 -11.38 25.68
CA ALA A 45 24.13 -12.36 25.69
C ALA A 45 25.50 -11.70 25.40
N SER A 46 26.58 -12.36 25.84
CA SER A 46 27.96 -11.92 25.61
C SER A 46 28.27 -11.80 24.11
N TYR A 47 28.21 -10.58 23.59
CA TYR A 47 28.63 -10.25 22.22
C TYR A 47 30.15 -9.99 22.14
N THR A 48 30.82 -9.90 23.28
CA THR A 48 32.25 -9.55 23.39
C THR A 48 33.21 -10.60 22.83
N ASP A 49 32.78 -11.85 22.71
CA ASP A 49 33.60 -12.97 22.24
C ASP A 49 33.81 -13.00 20.70
N HIS A 50 33.25 -12.01 19.97
CA HIS A 50 33.31 -11.91 18.51
C HIS A 50 33.92 -10.59 17.98
N ILE A 51 34.51 -9.79 18.88
CA ILE A 51 35.09 -8.46 18.60
C ILE A 51 36.62 -8.53 18.62
N SER A 52 37.28 -8.04 17.59
CA SER A 52 38.75 -7.90 17.56
C SER A 52 39.19 -6.66 18.35
N ALA A 53 40.43 -6.65 18.87
CA ALA A 53 40.94 -5.53 19.69
C ALA A 53 40.98 -4.15 18.98
N ASN A 54 40.79 -4.09 17.66
CA ASN A 54 40.70 -2.86 16.85
C ASN A 54 39.28 -2.56 16.34
N GLU A 55 38.26 -3.23 16.90
CA GLU A 55 36.86 -3.10 16.50
C GLU A 55 36.03 -2.54 17.65
N LYS A 56 35.05 -1.69 17.30
CA LYS A 56 34.09 -1.06 18.22
C LYS A 56 32.70 -1.57 17.83
N CYS A 57 31.82 -1.80 18.80
CA CYS A 57 30.43 -2.14 18.51
C CYS A 57 29.48 -0.99 18.82
N ILE A 58 28.61 -0.67 17.86
CA ILE A 58 27.45 0.21 18.07
C ILE A 58 26.26 -0.71 18.34
N LEU A 59 25.73 -0.69 19.56
CA LEU A 59 24.57 -1.50 19.94
C LEU A 59 23.33 -1.01 19.19
N LEU A 60 22.55 -1.95 18.66
CA LEU A 60 21.25 -1.71 18.06
C LEU A 60 20.15 -1.81 19.12
N ASN A 61 18.99 -1.25 18.80
CA ASN A 61 17.86 -1.16 19.71
C ASN A 61 17.01 -2.44 19.73
N ASN A 62 17.11 -3.21 20.81
CA ASN A 62 16.36 -4.46 21.00
C ASN A 62 14.85 -4.28 21.27
N LYS A 63 14.30 -3.05 21.27
CA LYS A 63 12.89 -2.74 21.61
C LYS A 63 12.35 -1.54 20.84
N ASN A 64 11.36 -1.76 19.97
CA ASN A 64 10.74 -0.66 19.22
C ASN A 64 9.99 0.32 20.16
N LYS A 65 10.43 1.59 20.18
CA LYS A 65 9.80 2.69 20.94
C LYS A 65 9.33 3.81 19.99
N THR A 66 8.64 3.43 18.90
CA THR A 66 8.05 4.37 17.92
C THR A 66 6.56 4.60 18.10
N ILE A 67 5.85 3.74 18.84
CA ILE A 67 4.42 3.84 19.09
C ILE A 67 4.19 4.28 20.54
N GLN A 68 3.25 5.22 20.75
CA GLN A 68 2.94 5.77 22.07
C GLN A 68 1.41 5.98 22.23
N ASN A 69 0.97 6.17 23.47
CA ASN A 69 -0.39 6.61 23.83
C ASN A 69 -1.53 5.77 23.22
N ILE A 70 -1.42 4.44 23.30
CA ILE A 70 -2.39 3.52 22.68
C ILE A 70 -3.70 3.46 23.49
N GLU A 71 -4.72 4.18 23.05
CA GLU A 71 -6.09 4.10 23.61
C GLU A 71 -6.99 3.27 22.69
N VAL A 72 -7.86 2.43 23.26
CA VAL A 72 -8.73 1.50 22.50
C VAL A 72 -10.10 1.44 23.15
N PHE A 73 -11.14 1.51 22.33
CA PHE A 73 -12.54 1.56 22.74
C PHE A 73 -13.39 0.60 21.90
N SER A 74 -14.35 -0.06 22.53
CA SER A 74 -15.37 -0.89 21.87
C SER A 74 -16.74 -0.36 22.24
N TYR A 75 -17.55 -0.07 21.23
CA TYR A 75 -18.90 0.53 21.36
C TYR A 75 -19.99 -0.39 20.79
N SER A 76 -19.61 -1.45 20.08
CA SER A 76 -20.47 -2.60 19.76
C SER A 76 -20.77 -3.41 21.03
N GLY A 77 -22.00 -3.91 21.17
CA GLY A 77 -22.44 -4.66 22.36
C GLY A 77 -21.57 -5.88 22.66
N SER A 78 -21.25 -6.07 23.94
CA SER A 78 -20.40 -7.15 24.46
C SER A 78 -21.24 -8.37 24.86
N GLU A 79 -21.58 -9.20 23.88
CA GLU A 79 -22.11 -10.55 24.10
C GLU A 79 -21.03 -11.58 23.72
N ASP A 80 -20.63 -12.36 24.72
CA ASP A 80 -19.62 -13.42 24.79
C ASP A 80 -18.16 -13.07 24.39
N SER A 81 -17.23 -13.39 25.30
CA SER A 81 -15.78 -13.16 25.16
C SER A 81 -15.03 -14.25 24.37
N ASP A 82 -15.65 -15.42 24.21
CA ASP A 82 -14.97 -16.67 23.87
C ASP A 82 -15.19 -17.04 22.39
N VAL A 83 -15.09 -16.04 21.51
CA VAL A 83 -15.31 -16.17 20.06
C VAL A 83 -13.96 -16.19 19.33
N GLU A 84 -13.61 -17.33 18.74
CA GLU A 84 -12.40 -17.45 17.92
C GLU A 84 -12.60 -16.91 16.49
N GLU A 85 -11.50 -16.47 15.86
CA GLU A 85 -11.47 -15.97 14.48
C GLU A 85 -11.72 -17.11 13.47
N SER A 86 -12.61 -16.90 12.49
CA SER A 86 -13.03 -17.96 11.56
C SER A 86 -11.86 -18.54 10.75
N GLY A 87 -11.61 -19.83 10.94
CA GLY A 87 -10.54 -20.57 10.24
C GLY A 87 -9.14 -20.36 10.82
N ALA A 88 -9.03 -19.92 12.08
CA ALA A 88 -7.79 -19.85 12.84
C ALA A 88 -6.87 -21.06 12.56
N LEU A 89 -5.61 -20.80 12.19
CA LEU A 89 -4.61 -21.86 12.07
C LEU A 89 -4.04 -22.09 13.46
N HIS A 90 -4.29 -23.27 14.06
CA HIS A 90 -3.58 -23.67 15.27
C HIS A 90 -2.09 -23.82 14.96
N VAL A 91 -1.30 -22.80 15.32
CA VAL A 91 0.16 -22.82 15.25
C VAL A 91 0.66 -23.84 16.28
N ASN A 92 0.90 -25.07 15.81
CA ASN A 92 1.22 -26.21 16.66
C ASN A 92 2.63 -26.02 17.28
N PRO A 93 2.76 -25.81 18.61
CA PRO A 93 4.03 -25.37 19.20
C PRO A 93 5.18 -26.38 19.04
N ALA A 94 4.86 -27.67 18.86
CA ALA A 94 5.84 -28.75 18.71
C ALA A 94 6.68 -28.67 17.42
N LEU A 95 6.27 -27.88 16.42
CA LEU A 95 7.06 -27.64 15.19
C LEU A 95 8.22 -26.64 15.39
N LEU A 96 8.37 -26.07 16.59
CA LEU A 96 9.41 -25.08 16.91
C LEU A 96 10.56 -25.64 17.77
N THR A 97 10.57 -26.95 18.05
CA THR A 97 11.61 -27.60 18.87
C THR A 97 12.17 -28.86 18.21
N THR A 98 13.21 -28.71 17.39
CA THR A 98 14.13 -29.80 17.02
C THR A 98 15.56 -29.30 17.09
N ASP A 99 16.27 -29.68 18.15
CA ASP A 99 17.70 -29.44 18.28
C ASP A 99 18.48 -30.31 17.29
N VAL A 100 19.20 -29.69 16.35
CA VAL A 100 20.02 -30.41 15.36
C VAL A 100 21.43 -30.56 15.91
N THR A 101 21.64 -31.57 16.75
CA THR A 101 22.98 -32.02 17.16
C THR A 101 23.56 -33.00 16.13
N THR A 102 24.59 -32.54 15.43
CA THR A 102 25.70 -33.32 14.83
C THR A 102 25.49 -34.80 14.51
N ILE A 103 25.47 -35.15 13.22
CA ILE A 103 25.84 -36.47 12.71
C ILE A 103 26.83 -36.28 11.55
N ASP A 104 27.92 -37.04 11.57
CA ASP A 104 29.03 -36.98 10.59
C ASP A 104 28.73 -37.76 9.29
N PRO A 105 29.44 -37.52 8.17
CA PRO A 105 29.01 -37.99 6.86
C PRO A 105 29.48 -39.42 6.54
N THR A 106 28.56 -40.40 6.54
CA THR A 106 28.65 -41.60 5.68
C THR A 106 27.32 -42.37 5.62
N ILE A 107 26.82 -42.61 4.40
CA ILE A 107 26.05 -43.81 3.96
C ILE A 107 25.64 -43.59 2.49
N GLU A 108 25.61 -44.66 1.70
CA GLU A 108 25.43 -44.63 0.24
C GLU A 108 23.95 -44.57 -0.19
N ALA A 109 23.70 -44.13 -1.43
CA ALA A 109 22.36 -44.06 -2.02
C ALA A 109 21.99 -45.34 -2.80
N PRO A 110 20.82 -45.96 -2.54
CA PRO A 110 20.30 -47.08 -3.33
C PRO A 110 19.31 -46.64 -4.41
N SER A 111 19.38 -47.25 -5.60
CA SER A 111 18.54 -46.92 -6.76
C SER A 111 17.37 -47.90 -6.97
N GLN A 112 16.21 -47.36 -7.35
CA GLN A 112 15.06 -47.96 -8.08
C GLN A 112 14.68 -49.46 -7.91
N LYS A 113 13.38 -49.70 -7.63
CA LYS A 113 12.47 -50.42 -8.55
C LYS A 113 10.99 -50.27 -8.15
N GLY A 114 10.09 -50.29 -9.14
CA GLY A 114 8.62 -50.24 -8.96
C GLY A 114 7.98 -51.63 -8.73
N PRO A 115 6.64 -51.70 -8.64
CA PRO A 115 5.86 -51.87 -9.88
C PRO A 115 4.50 -51.12 -9.96
N SER A 116 3.87 -51.23 -11.13
CA SER A 116 2.53 -50.74 -11.53
C SER A 116 1.36 -51.53 -10.91
N ALA A 117 0.05 -51.27 -11.11
CA ALA A 117 -0.66 -50.34 -12.02
C ALA A 117 -2.10 -49.98 -11.51
N ASP A 118 -2.84 -49.21 -12.33
CA ASP A 118 -4.28 -48.88 -12.30
C ASP A 118 -4.76 -47.80 -11.30
N ASN A 119 -5.73 -46.92 -11.61
CA ASN A 119 -6.69 -46.92 -12.74
C ASN A 119 -6.97 -45.48 -13.31
N HIS A 120 -7.73 -45.39 -14.40
CA HIS A 120 -7.96 -44.18 -15.23
C HIS A 120 -8.76 -43.02 -14.61
N CYS A 121 -8.43 -41.80 -15.05
CA CYS A 121 -9.41 -40.88 -15.64
C CYS A 121 -8.79 -40.14 -16.85
N LYS A 122 -9.59 -39.64 -17.81
CA LYS A 122 -9.12 -39.13 -19.12
C LYS A 122 -9.73 -37.78 -19.50
N ASN A 123 -8.90 -36.90 -20.07
CA ASN A 123 -9.33 -35.76 -20.88
C ASN A 123 -9.82 -36.23 -22.28
N PRO A 124 -10.74 -35.48 -22.92
CA PRO A 124 -10.96 -35.52 -24.36
C PRO A 124 -10.40 -34.26 -25.06
N GLN A 125 -9.81 -34.43 -26.24
CA GLN A 125 -9.55 -33.36 -27.22
C GLN A 125 -10.20 -33.71 -28.58
N LYS A 126 -10.25 -32.72 -29.48
CA LYS A 126 -11.04 -32.66 -30.73
C LYS A 126 -10.67 -33.73 -31.77
N GLN A 127 -11.60 -34.04 -32.70
CA GLN A 127 -11.51 -33.71 -34.14
C GLN A 127 -12.75 -34.16 -34.95
N GLU A 128 -13.10 -33.39 -36.00
CA GLU A 128 -13.73 -33.72 -37.32
C GLU A 128 -14.99 -34.65 -37.42
N GLU A 129 -15.90 -34.62 -38.40
CA GLU A 129 -16.10 -33.91 -39.71
C GLU A 129 -17.64 -33.94 -40.08
N LYS A 130 -18.26 -33.44 -41.18
CA LYS A 130 -17.91 -32.81 -42.48
C LYS A 130 -19.15 -32.07 -43.09
N ASN A 131 -18.92 -31.29 -44.16
CA ASN A 131 -19.80 -30.88 -45.29
C ASN A 131 -20.57 -29.54 -45.25
N GLY A 132 -20.51 -28.81 -46.36
CA GLY A 132 -21.33 -27.62 -46.71
C GLY A 132 -22.29 -27.92 -47.90
N PRO A 133 -22.65 -26.97 -48.80
CA PRO A 133 -22.14 -25.58 -48.95
C PRO A 133 -23.23 -24.48 -49.23
N GLY A 134 -22.78 -23.23 -49.45
CA GLY A 134 -23.57 -22.02 -49.81
C GLY A 134 -23.36 -20.92 -48.76
N GLY A 135 -22.96 -19.68 -49.04
CA GLY A 135 -23.18 -18.82 -50.22
C GLY A 135 -24.19 -17.73 -49.82
N THR A 136 -23.91 -16.43 -49.79
CA THR A 136 -22.81 -15.62 -50.38
C THR A 136 -22.54 -14.34 -49.56
N GLU A 137 -21.41 -13.68 -49.85
CA GLU A 137 -21.14 -12.22 -49.94
C GLU A 137 -22.29 -11.21 -49.63
N ASN A 138 -22.07 -9.99 -49.10
CA ASN A 138 -20.86 -9.25 -48.67
C ASN A 138 -21.26 -7.96 -47.89
N ALA A 139 -20.25 -7.24 -47.36
CA ALA A 139 -20.20 -5.78 -47.10
C ALA A 139 -21.03 -5.12 -45.95
N ASP A 140 -20.27 -4.62 -44.96
CA ASP A 140 -20.46 -3.33 -44.28
C ASP A 140 -19.96 -2.17 -45.21
N PRO A 141 -20.12 -0.84 -44.93
CA PRO A 141 -20.85 -0.18 -43.83
C PRO A 141 -21.65 1.10 -44.22
N ASN A 142 -22.20 1.77 -43.20
CA ASN A 142 -22.27 3.26 -43.03
C ASN A 142 -23.33 4.09 -43.80
N LEU A 143 -24.26 4.78 -43.11
CA LEU A 143 -24.51 6.25 -43.19
C LEU A 143 -25.77 6.78 -42.46
N LEU A 144 -25.72 8.08 -42.15
CA LEU A 144 -26.67 8.98 -41.48
C LEU A 144 -28.06 9.15 -42.14
N ALA A 145 -29.11 9.45 -41.35
CA ALA A 145 -30.09 10.54 -41.59
C ALA A 145 -31.08 10.74 -40.42
N GLU A 146 -31.73 11.91 -40.36
CA GLU A 146 -32.75 12.31 -39.38
C GLU A 146 -34.20 12.05 -39.88
N GLY A 147 -35.19 12.06 -38.97
CA GLY A 147 -36.63 11.98 -39.31
C GLY A 147 -37.53 12.16 -38.09
N ASP A 148 -38.56 13.01 -38.19
CA ASP A 148 -39.26 13.62 -37.05
C ASP A 148 -40.74 13.19 -36.90
N HIS A 149 -41.34 13.54 -35.76
CA HIS A 149 -42.79 13.75 -35.48
C HIS A 149 -43.81 12.59 -35.27
N LEU A 150 -44.47 12.66 -34.08
CA LEU A 150 -45.95 12.66 -33.82
C LEU A 150 -46.81 11.41 -34.20
N SER A 151 -47.92 11.06 -33.51
CA SER A 151 -48.57 11.56 -32.27
C SER A 151 -49.69 10.61 -31.76
N ASP A 152 -50.11 10.80 -30.50
CA ASP A 152 -51.47 10.68 -29.92
C ASP A 152 -52.26 9.34 -29.78
N GLU A 153 -52.54 9.04 -28.51
CA GLU A 153 -53.87 8.82 -27.88
C GLU A 153 -54.78 7.57 -28.11
N THR A 154 -54.84 6.76 -27.04
CA THR A 154 -56.05 6.36 -26.27
C THR A 154 -57.04 5.24 -26.71
N THR A 155 -57.52 4.52 -25.68
CA THR A 155 -58.86 3.88 -25.49
C THR A 155 -59.32 2.72 -26.41
N SER A 156 -60.20 1.78 -26.02
CA SER A 156 -60.61 1.17 -24.72
C SER A 156 -61.71 0.10 -24.98
N THR A 157 -62.08 -0.76 -24.00
CA THR A 157 -63.23 -1.72 -24.01
C THR A 157 -63.08 -2.88 -25.04
N ASP A 158 -63.66 -4.10 -24.96
CA ASP A 158 -64.38 -4.92 -23.94
C ASP A 158 -64.36 -6.42 -24.43
N SER A 159 -64.83 -7.50 -23.77
CA SER A 159 -65.61 -7.73 -22.52
C SER A 159 -65.41 -9.16 -21.94
N CYS A 160 -66.24 -9.51 -20.95
CA CYS A 160 -66.54 -10.81 -20.29
C CYS A 160 -67.15 -11.90 -21.24
N PRO A 161 -67.40 -13.19 -20.82
CA PRO A 161 -67.65 -13.67 -19.44
C PRO A 161 -67.06 -15.05 -19.02
N VAL A 162 -67.49 -15.51 -17.83
CA VAL A 162 -67.01 -16.65 -17.02
C VAL A 162 -67.97 -17.86 -17.08
N LEU A 163 -67.48 -19.11 -16.85
CA LEU A 163 -68.13 -20.17 -16.05
C LEU A 163 -67.20 -21.39 -15.78
N GLU A 164 -67.61 -22.29 -14.88
CA GLU A 164 -66.73 -23.18 -14.07
C GLU A 164 -66.79 -24.68 -14.42
N SER A 165 -65.74 -25.47 -14.09
CA SER A 165 -65.86 -26.92 -13.79
C SER A 165 -64.66 -27.54 -13.02
N SER A 166 -64.87 -27.83 -11.73
CA SER A 166 -64.33 -28.94 -10.88
C SER A 166 -62.98 -29.66 -11.15
N ASP A 167 -62.14 -29.70 -10.10
CA ASP A 167 -61.42 -30.86 -9.52
C ASP A 167 -60.52 -31.79 -10.37
N THR A 168 -59.18 -31.71 -10.21
CA THR A 168 -58.42 -32.59 -9.27
C THR A 168 -56.87 -32.45 -9.36
N ALA A 169 -56.22 -32.49 -8.19
CA ALA A 169 -54.91 -33.09 -7.86
C ALA A 169 -53.64 -32.93 -8.78
N ASP A 170 -52.73 -32.04 -8.34
CA ASP A 170 -51.40 -32.39 -7.76
C ASP A 170 -50.09 -31.80 -8.37
N THR A 171 -49.11 -31.62 -7.48
CA THR A 171 -47.65 -31.38 -7.60
C THR A 171 -47.07 -30.42 -8.66
N GLY A 172 -46.63 -29.24 -8.18
CA GLY A 172 -45.65 -28.38 -8.86
C GLY A 172 -45.36 -27.07 -8.10
N PRO A 173 -44.22 -26.92 -7.38
CA PRO A 173 -43.99 -25.76 -6.53
C PRO A 173 -43.58 -24.52 -7.34
N SER A 174 -44.34 -23.43 -7.17
CA SER A 174 -43.99 -22.10 -7.71
C SER A 174 -42.74 -21.54 -7.02
N SER A 175 -41.85 -20.90 -7.78
CA SER A 175 -40.68 -20.21 -7.24
C SER A 175 -41.10 -19.03 -6.34
N PRO A 176 -40.69 -18.98 -5.05
CA PRO A 176 -40.91 -17.79 -4.24
C PRO A 176 -40.04 -16.64 -4.74
N GLN A 177 -40.63 -15.48 -4.99
CA GLN A 177 -39.87 -14.25 -5.14
C GLN A 177 -39.35 -13.84 -3.75
N THR A 178 -38.08 -14.11 -3.45
CA THR A 178 -37.43 -13.59 -2.25
C THR A 178 -37.24 -12.07 -2.37
N ASN A 179 -38.17 -11.34 -1.77
CA ASN A 179 -38.02 -9.92 -1.51
C ASN A 179 -36.99 -9.75 -0.38
N ASP A 180 -35.69 -9.74 -0.74
CA ASP A 180 -34.55 -9.75 0.19
C ASP A 180 -34.35 -8.42 0.95
N GLN A 181 -35.37 -8.00 1.68
CA GLN A 181 -35.22 -7.13 2.84
C GLN A 181 -34.73 -7.95 4.04
N ILE A 182 -33.50 -8.46 3.94
CA ILE A 182 -32.78 -8.98 5.11
C ILE A 182 -32.51 -7.79 6.02
N ALA A 183 -33.29 -7.66 7.09
CA ALA A 183 -33.04 -6.68 8.14
C ALA A 183 -31.64 -6.93 8.72
N SER A 184 -30.69 -6.05 8.40
CA SER A 184 -29.29 -6.21 8.79
C SER A 184 -29.18 -6.36 10.30
N THR A 185 -28.74 -7.54 10.76
CA THR A 185 -28.42 -7.72 12.18
C THR A 185 -27.35 -6.71 12.60
N PRO A 186 -27.45 -6.13 13.80
CA PRO A 186 -26.47 -5.16 14.26
C PRO A 186 -25.09 -5.82 14.38
N VAL A 187 -24.04 -5.12 13.94
CA VAL A 187 -22.67 -5.62 14.03
C VAL A 187 -22.20 -5.56 15.48
N THR A 188 -22.07 -6.73 16.10
CA THR A 188 -21.55 -6.92 17.46
C THR A 188 -20.03 -7.02 17.46
N TYR A 189 -19.41 -6.95 18.64
CA TYR A 189 -17.97 -7.20 18.77
C TYR A 189 -17.60 -8.62 18.34
N SER A 190 -18.44 -9.60 18.69
CA SER A 190 -18.30 -11.00 18.31
C SER A 190 -18.36 -11.22 16.78
N HIS A 191 -19.16 -10.43 16.04
CA HIS A 191 -19.11 -10.45 14.57
C HIS A 191 -17.77 -9.93 14.01
N ILE A 192 -17.22 -8.84 14.57
CA ILE A 192 -15.93 -8.27 14.14
C ILE A 192 -14.78 -9.24 14.41
N VAL A 193 -14.74 -9.88 15.58
CA VAL A 193 -13.72 -10.88 15.93
C VAL A 193 -13.82 -12.11 15.02
N LYS A 194 -15.03 -12.64 14.82
CA LYS A 194 -15.28 -13.81 13.97
C LYS A 194 -14.82 -13.60 12.52
N GLU A 195 -15.04 -12.40 11.98
CA GLU A 195 -14.64 -12.00 10.62
C GLU A 195 -13.26 -11.29 10.58
N GLY A 196 -12.42 -11.46 11.60
CA GLY A 196 -11.15 -10.73 11.76
C GLY A 196 -10.19 -10.78 10.57
N ARG A 197 -10.26 -11.84 9.74
CA ARG A 197 -9.49 -12.03 8.49
C ARG A 197 -10.06 -11.33 7.26
N ARG A 198 -11.18 -10.62 7.40
CA ARG A 198 -11.72 -9.71 6.38
C ARG A 198 -11.20 -8.29 6.59
N PHE A 199 -10.51 -8.04 7.70
CA PHE A 199 -9.81 -6.80 7.97
C PHE A 199 -8.35 -6.88 7.53
N ASN A 200 -7.85 -5.81 6.94
CA ASN A 200 -6.42 -5.56 6.71
C ASN A 200 -6.17 -4.08 7.07
N ILE A 201 -5.80 -3.86 8.33
CA ILE A 201 -5.82 -2.54 8.97
C ILE A 201 -4.43 -1.93 8.91
N ASP A 202 -4.25 -0.94 8.05
CA ASP A 202 -2.99 -0.21 7.89
C ASP A 202 -2.69 0.67 9.11
N LEU A 203 -1.45 0.59 9.64
CA LEU A 203 -0.96 1.55 10.63
C LEU A 203 -0.81 2.95 10.02
N VAL A 204 -0.48 3.05 8.73
CA VAL A 204 -0.35 4.28 7.96
C VAL A 204 -1.67 4.62 7.26
N SER A 205 -1.93 5.88 6.92
CA SER A 205 -3.00 6.23 5.97
C SER A 205 -2.48 7.28 5.00
N LYS A 206 -2.35 6.85 3.75
CA LYS A 206 -1.74 7.53 2.60
C LYS A 206 -2.43 7.02 1.33
N PHE A 207 -2.17 7.68 0.22
CA PHE A 207 -2.63 7.26 -1.10
C PHE A 207 -1.51 7.29 -2.14
N LEU A 208 -1.81 6.76 -3.32
CA LEU A 208 -1.00 6.94 -4.52
C LEU A 208 -1.68 8.01 -5.38
N TYR A 209 -0.96 9.06 -5.75
CA TYR A 209 -1.37 9.88 -6.90
C TYR A 209 -1.28 9.04 -8.17
N SER A 210 -2.18 9.26 -9.14
CA SER A 210 -2.17 8.58 -10.44
C SER A 210 -0.94 8.89 -11.30
N ARG A 211 -0.25 10.00 -11.00
CA ARG A 211 1.12 10.32 -11.45
C ARG A 211 1.91 10.75 -10.22
N GLY A 212 3.09 10.20 -9.99
CA GLY A 212 3.88 10.46 -8.77
C GLY A 212 5.05 9.48 -8.65
N MET A 213 5.95 9.67 -7.70
CA MET A 213 7.20 8.88 -7.66
C MET A 213 6.92 7.38 -7.47
N LEU A 214 6.01 7.04 -6.54
CA LEU A 214 5.65 5.64 -6.26
C LEU A 214 4.96 4.94 -7.44
N ILE A 215 3.95 5.55 -8.07
CA ILE A 215 3.23 4.89 -9.19
C ILE A 215 4.13 4.74 -10.42
N ASN A 216 4.97 5.75 -10.70
CA ASN A 216 5.96 5.67 -11.78
C ASN A 216 6.98 4.55 -11.50
N LEU A 217 7.47 4.44 -10.26
CA LEU A 217 8.39 3.37 -9.85
C LEU A 217 7.75 1.98 -9.97
N LEU A 218 6.52 1.80 -9.49
CA LEU A 218 5.79 0.53 -9.56
C LEU A 218 5.59 0.04 -11.00
N ILE A 219 5.30 0.97 -11.91
CA ILE A 219 5.19 0.67 -13.35
C ILE A 219 6.57 0.36 -13.93
N LYS A 220 7.57 1.24 -13.72
CA LYS A 220 8.93 1.10 -14.26
C LYS A 220 9.57 -0.23 -13.88
N SER A 221 9.49 -0.63 -12.61
CA SER A 221 10.12 -1.86 -12.10
C SER A 221 9.29 -3.13 -12.36
N ASN A 222 8.13 -3.01 -13.01
CA ASN A 222 7.15 -4.10 -13.19
C ASN A 222 6.66 -4.75 -11.87
N VAL A 223 6.76 -4.02 -10.75
CA VAL A 223 6.28 -4.41 -9.40
C VAL A 223 4.77 -4.20 -9.25
N SER A 224 4.18 -3.34 -10.09
CA SER A 224 2.71 -3.19 -10.26
C SER A 224 1.98 -4.51 -10.51
N ARG A 225 2.66 -5.54 -11.03
CA ARG A 225 2.09 -6.89 -11.24
C ARG A 225 1.81 -7.67 -9.95
N TYR A 226 2.18 -7.16 -8.78
CA TYR A 226 2.01 -7.85 -7.49
C TYR A 226 0.87 -7.28 -6.63
N THR A 227 0.21 -6.20 -7.05
CA THR A 227 -0.87 -5.55 -6.30
C THR A 227 -1.89 -4.91 -7.24
N GLU A 228 -3.17 -4.95 -6.87
CA GLU A 228 -4.26 -4.33 -7.61
C GLU A 228 -4.70 -3.02 -6.93
N PHE A 229 -5.30 -2.10 -7.69
CA PHE A 229 -5.70 -0.77 -7.17
C PHE A 229 -7.18 -0.47 -7.40
N LYS A 230 -7.77 0.27 -6.47
CA LYS A 230 -9.07 0.95 -6.65
C LYS A 230 -8.89 2.45 -6.76
N ASN A 231 -9.66 3.07 -7.64
CA ASN A 231 -9.84 4.52 -7.65
C ASN A 231 -10.50 5.00 -6.35
N ILE A 232 -10.04 6.12 -5.82
CA ILE A 232 -10.85 6.91 -4.88
C ILE A 232 -12.01 7.46 -5.67
N THR A 233 -13.25 7.33 -5.18
CA THR A 233 -14.44 7.74 -5.93
C THR A 233 -14.93 9.13 -5.51
N ARG A 234 -14.66 9.54 -4.26
CA ARG A 234 -15.10 10.81 -3.68
C ARG A 234 -13.95 11.57 -3.01
N ILE A 235 -13.84 12.86 -3.32
CA ILE A 235 -13.13 13.83 -2.49
C ILE A 235 -14.20 14.67 -1.79
N LEU A 236 -14.06 14.81 -0.49
CA LEU A 236 -14.99 15.46 0.42
C LEU A 236 -14.25 16.54 1.23
N THR A 237 -15.00 17.51 1.74
CA THR A 237 -14.46 18.51 2.67
C THR A 237 -15.46 18.82 3.76
N TYR A 238 -14.98 19.22 4.93
CA TYR A 238 -15.82 19.74 6.00
C TYR A 238 -15.84 21.28 5.94
N TYR A 239 -17.02 21.86 5.72
CA TYR A 239 -17.22 23.30 5.58
C TYR A 239 -18.58 23.72 6.19
N ASP A 240 -18.60 24.84 6.93
CA ASP A 240 -19.79 25.38 7.63
C ASP A 240 -20.66 24.31 8.33
N GLY A 241 -20.00 23.37 9.01
CA GLY A 241 -20.62 22.28 9.79
C GLY A 241 -21.02 21.03 8.99
N LYS A 242 -20.86 21.03 7.65
CA LYS A 242 -21.35 19.99 6.74
C LYS A 242 -20.22 19.28 5.99
N ILE A 243 -20.50 18.06 5.54
CA ILE A 243 -19.63 17.30 4.63
C ILE A 243 -20.10 17.55 3.20
N GLU A 244 -19.23 18.10 2.37
CA GLU A 244 -19.53 18.47 0.98
C GLU A 244 -18.65 17.68 0.00
N GLN A 245 -19.22 17.14 -1.08
CA GLN A 245 -18.44 16.49 -2.14
C GLN A 245 -17.82 17.53 -3.09
N VAL A 246 -16.50 17.44 -3.24
CA VAL A 246 -15.67 18.39 -4.01
C VAL A 246 -15.74 18.03 -5.50
N PRO A 247 -16.10 18.97 -6.38
CA PRO A 247 -16.12 18.75 -7.83
C PRO A 247 -14.73 18.39 -8.38
N CYS A 248 -14.59 17.20 -8.96
CA CYS A 248 -13.30 16.69 -9.48
C CYS A 248 -13.18 16.84 -11.01
N SER A 249 -14.29 16.96 -11.74
CA SER A 249 -14.32 17.17 -13.19
C SER A 249 -14.99 18.49 -13.60
N ARG A 250 -14.79 18.91 -14.84
CA ARG A 250 -15.54 20.06 -15.42
C ARG A 250 -17.05 19.82 -15.39
N ALA A 251 -17.51 18.59 -15.60
CA ALA A 251 -18.92 18.24 -15.53
C ALA A 251 -19.45 18.36 -14.09
N ASP A 252 -18.66 17.93 -13.10
CA ASP A 252 -19.00 18.05 -11.67
C ASP A 252 -19.13 19.53 -11.27
N VAL A 253 -18.22 20.39 -11.75
CA VAL A 253 -18.28 21.84 -11.50
C VAL A 253 -19.56 22.43 -12.10
N PHE A 254 -19.97 22.01 -13.30
CA PHE A 254 -21.24 22.44 -13.87
C PHE A 254 -22.46 21.88 -13.10
N ALA A 255 -22.42 20.62 -12.67
CA ALA A 255 -23.52 19.94 -11.95
C ALA A 255 -23.67 20.36 -10.48
N SER A 256 -22.60 20.84 -9.83
CA SER A 256 -22.61 21.21 -8.40
C SER A 256 -23.71 22.23 -8.07
N LYS A 257 -24.45 21.97 -7.00
CA LYS A 257 -25.48 22.88 -6.46
C LYS A 257 -24.93 23.85 -5.41
N GLN A 258 -23.71 23.62 -4.90
CA GLN A 258 -23.07 24.42 -3.85
C GLN A 258 -22.36 25.66 -4.40
N LEU A 259 -21.85 25.59 -5.63
CA LEU A 259 -21.17 26.72 -6.28
C LEU A 259 -22.15 27.58 -7.07
N SER A 260 -22.09 28.90 -6.88
CA SER A 260 -22.83 29.83 -7.75
C SER A 260 -22.27 29.84 -9.19
N MET A 261 -23.07 30.27 -10.17
CA MET A 261 -22.61 30.41 -11.56
C MET A 261 -21.43 31.39 -11.74
N VAL A 262 -21.24 32.31 -10.79
CA VAL A 262 -20.08 33.22 -10.75
C VAL A 262 -18.86 32.47 -10.21
N GLU A 263 -19.00 31.73 -9.11
CA GLU A 263 -17.92 30.94 -8.53
C GLU A 263 -17.43 29.83 -9.46
N LYS A 264 -18.33 29.12 -10.16
CA LYS A 264 -17.96 28.13 -11.19
C LYS A 264 -17.05 28.74 -12.25
N ARG A 265 -17.32 29.97 -12.70
CA ARG A 265 -16.49 30.69 -13.68
C ARG A 265 -15.15 31.14 -13.09
N ILE A 266 -15.14 31.63 -11.85
CA ILE A 266 -13.93 32.06 -11.15
C ILE A 266 -13.00 30.86 -10.90
N LEU A 267 -13.54 29.76 -10.36
CA LEU A 267 -12.83 28.50 -10.13
C LEU A 267 -12.24 27.95 -11.44
N MET A 268 -13.04 27.84 -12.51
CA MET A 268 -12.52 27.36 -13.80
C MET A 268 -11.42 28.26 -14.37
N LYS A 269 -11.50 29.60 -14.20
CA LYS A 269 -10.39 30.49 -14.60
C LYS A 269 -9.14 30.20 -13.76
N PHE A 270 -9.28 30.12 -12.44
CA PHE A 270 -8.15 29.92 -11.53
C PHE A 270 -7.47 28.55 -11.73
N LEU A 271 -8.24 27.46 -11.87
CA LEU A 271 -7.68 26.14 -12.16
C LEU A 271 -7.02 26.08 -13.54
N THR A 272 -7.48 26.86 -14.52
CA THR A 272 -6.79 26.98 -15.82
C THR A 272 -5.44 27.68 -15.67
N PHE A 273 -5.37 28.77 -14.87
CA PHE A 273 -4.10 29.39 -14.50
C PHE A 273 -3.18 28.40 -13.75
N CYS A 274 -3.68 27.65 -12.77
CA CYS A 274 -2.88 26.70 -12.01
C CYS A 274 -2.36 25.51 -12.84
N ALA A 275 -3.03 25.12 -13.93
CA ALA A 275 -2.55 24.06 -14.81
C ALA A 275 -1.21 24.43 -15.49
N ASP A 276 -1.06 25.70 -15.87
CA ASP A 276 0.08 26.24 -16.64
C ASP A 276 0.77 27.42 -15.91
N TYR A 277 0.72 27.46 -14.56
CA TYR A 277 1.19 28.62 -13.78
C TYR A 277 2.67 28.94 -14.03
N GLU A 278 3.47 27.93 -14.38
CA GLU A 278 4.88 28.00 -14.77
C GLU A 278 5.12 28.94 -15.98
N GLN A 279 4.09 29.21 -16.79
CA GLN A 279 4.10 30.13 -17.94
C GLN A 279 3.63 31.55 -17.59
N HIS A 280 3.21 31.78 -16.33
CA HIS A 280 2.55 33.00 -15.84
C HIS A 280 3.19 33.51 -14.55
N VAL A 281 4.52 33.61 -14.55
CA VAL A 281 5.32 34.07 -13.39
C VAL A 281 4.90 35.48 -12.94
N GLU A 282 4.55 36.35 -13.88
CA GLU A 282 4.01 37.69 -13.64
C GLU A 282 2.69 37.72 -12.85
N GLU A 283 1.95 36.60 -12.77
CA GLU A 283 0.74 36.51 -11.96
C GLU A 283 1.02 36.14 -10.49
N TYR A 284 2.24 35.76 -10.07
CA TYR A 284 2.52 35.37 -8.68
C TYR A 284 3.89 35.73 -8.08
N GLU A 285 4.86 36.22 -8.86
CA GLU A 285 6.22 36.52 -8.38
C GLU A 285 6.23 37.48 -7.16
N ASP A 286 5.45 38.57 -7.20
CA ASP A 286 5.28 39.53 -6.09
C ASP A 286 4.74 38.91 -4.78
N HIS A 287 4.21 37.68 -4.87
CA HIS A 287 3.56 36.94 -3.78
C HIS A 287 4.26 35.62 -3.44
N LYS A 288 5.39 35.30 -4.07
CA LYS A 288 6.11 34.03 -3.93
C LYS A 288 6.36 33.62 -2.48
N GLU A 289 6.92 34.53 -1.69
CA GLU A 289 7.24 34.35 -0.27
C GLU A 289 6.02 34.49 0.67
N SER A 290 4.86 34.92 0.16
CA SER A 290 3.62 34.98 0.95
C SER A 290 2.91 33.63 0.97
N THR A 291 2.08 33.38 1.99
CA THR A 291 1.39 32.09 2.10
C THR A 291 0.40 31.90 0.96
N PHE A 292 0.20 30.66 0.53
CA PHE A 292 -0.81 30.35 -0.50
C PHE A 292 -2.21 30.82 -0.07
N SER A 293 -2.53 30.76 1.23
CA SER A 293 -3.76 31.32 1.82
C SER A 293 -3.93 32.82 1.59
N GLU A 294 -2.86 33.61 1.58
CA GLU A 294 -2.88 35.04 1.28
C GLU A 294 -3.00 35.30 -0.22
N PHE A 295 -2.25 34.56 -1.05
CA PHE A 295 -2.34 34.64 -2.51
C PHE A 295 -3.76 34.33 -3.05
N LEU A 296 -4.43 33.32 -2.50
CA LEU A 296 -5.82 32.98 -2.84
C LEU A 296 -6.80 34.14 -2.53
N LYS A 297 -6.52 34.96 -1.51
CA LYS A 297 -7.29 36.19 -1.20
C LYS A 297 -6.97 37.31 -2.19
N VAL A 298 -5.69 37.50 -2.55
CA VAL A 298 -5.25 38.47 -3.57
C VAL A 298 -5.92 38.21 -4.92
N LYS A 299 -6.06 36.93 -5.31
CA LYS A 299 -6.76 36.50 -6.53
C LYS A 299 -8.30 36.67 -6.49
N ARG A 300 -8.85 37.24 -5.41
CA ARG A 300 -10.28 37.59 -5.23
C ARG A 300 -11.24 36.40 -5.37
N LEU A 301 -10.78 35.23 -4.95
CA LEU A 301 -11.62 34.04 -4.80
C LEU A 301 -12.60 34.24 -3.62
N THR A 302 -13.81 33.66 -3.70
CA THR A 302 -14.73 33.67 -2.53
C THR A 302 -14.15 32.80 -1.41
N PRO A 303 -14.49 33.02 -0.12
CA PRO A 303 -13.98 32.20 0.98
C PRO A 303 -14.21 30.70 0.78
N ASN A 304 -15.37 30.34 0.23
CA ASN A 304 -15.73 28.97 -0.17
C ASN A 304 -14.74 28.39 -1.22
N LEU A 305 -14.42 29.15 -2.27
CA LEU A 305 -13.41 28.73 -3.26
C LEU A 305 -11.99 28.67 -2.68
N GLN A 306 -11.61 29.60 -1.81
CA GLN A 306 -10.31 29.57 -1.11
C GLN A 306 -10.18 28.28 -0.29
N HIS A 307 -11.23 27.92 0.45
CA HIS A 307 -11.33 26.69 1.23
C HIS A 307 -11.18 25.43 0.36
N PHE A 308 -11.98 25.29 -0.71
CA PHE A 308 -11.89 24.13 -1.62
C PHE A 308 -10.49 23.99 -2.23
N ILE A 309 -9.89 25.09 -2.70
CA ILE A 309 -8.58 25.06 -3.35
C ILE A 309 -7.49 24.69 -2.33
N LEU A 310 -7.49 25.31 -1.15
CA LEU A 310 -6.45 25.09 -0.13
C LEU A 310 -6.51 23.68 0.46
N TYR A 311 -7.70 23.23 0.88
CA TYR A 311 -7.86 22.02 1.69
C TYR A 311 -8.25 20.76 0.90
N SER A 312 -8.80 20.90 -0.31
CA SER A 312 -9.30 19.75 -1.09
C SER A 312 -8.53 19.49 -2.40
N ILE A 313 -7.87 20.52 -2.95
CA ILE A 313 -7.13 20.42 -4.23
C ILE A 313 -5.62 20.45 -3.97
N ALA A 314 -5.12 21.52 -3.32
CA ALA A 314 -3.71 21.61 -2.95
C ALA A 314 -3.36 20.71 -1.75
N MET A 315 -4.26 20.60 -0.77
CA MET A 315 -4.08 19.83 0.48
C MET A 315 -2.80 20.22 1.26
N VAL A 316 -2.36 21.48 1.12
CA VAL A 316 -1.14 22.01 1.77
C VAL A 316 -1.45 22.59 3.15
N SER A 317 -0.40 22.80 3.96
CA SER A 317 -0.54 23.55 5.20
C SER A 317 -0.88 25.02 4.93
N THR A 318 -1.58 25.66 5.87
CA THR A 318 -1.83 27.11 5.87
C THR A 318 -0.53 27.94 5.87
N THR A 319 0.59 27.36 6.31
CA THR A 319 1.92 27.99 6.31
C THR A 319 2.73 27.76 5.02
N ALA A 320 2.20 27.01 4.05
CA ALA A 320 2.90 26.80 2.77
C ALA A 320 2.99 28.10 1.96
N ASN A 321 4.14 28.32 1.34
CA ASN A 321 4.36 29.44 0.41
C ASN A 321 3.48 29.29 -0.85
N THR A 322 3.42 30.35 -1.65
CA THR A 322 2.56 30.39 -2.84
C THR A 322 3.01 29.42 -3.93
N GLU A 323 4.32 29.20 -4.11
CA GLU A 323 4.85 28.29 -5.14
C GLU A 323 4.50 26.83 -4.85
N ASP A 324 4.61 26.38 -3.60
CA ASP A 324 4.26 25.01 -3.19
C ASP A 324 2.75 24.74 -3.30
N GLY A 325 1.91 25.73 -2.98
CA GLY A 325 0.46 25.63 -3.19
C GLY A 325 0.08 25.55 -4.67
N LEU A 326 0.77 26.28 -5.54
CA LEU A 326 0.59 26.21 -6.99
C LEU A 326 1.07 24.86 -7.54
N LYS A 327 2.25 24.38 -7.15
CA LYS A 327 2.76 23.04 -7.51
C LYS A 327 1.80 21.92 -7.11
N ALA A 328 1.30 21.94 -5.87
CA ALA A 328 0.34 20.94 -5.40
C ALA A 328 -0.98 20.99 -6.18
N THR A 329 -1.51 22.20 -6.43
CA THR A 329 -2.72 22.39 -7.26
C THR A 329 -2.51 21.86 -8.67
N GLN A 330 -1.38 22.19 -9.31
CA GLN A 330 -1.05 21.73 -10.66
C GLN A 330 -0.87 20.21 -10.71
N HIS A 331 -0.20 19.62 -9.73
CA HIS A 331 0.02 18.19 -9.62
C HIS A 331 -1.31 17.43 -9.50
N PHE A 332 -2.20 17.87 -8.61
CA PHE A 332 -3.58 17.35 -8.50
C PHE A 332 -4.30 17.40 -9.85
N LEU A 333 -4.28 18.54 -10.54
CA LEU A 333 -4.93 18.72 -11.84
C LEU A 333 -4.34 17.81 -12.93
N ARG A 334 -3.02 17.61 -12.96
CA ARG A 334 -2.32 16.69 -13.89
C ARG A 334 -2.65 15.21 -13.62
N CYS A 335 -3.13 14.87 -12.43
CA CYS A 335 -3.49 13.51 -12.00
C CYS A 335 -4.97 13.14 -12.24
N LEU A 336 -5.88 14.12 -12.38
CA LEU A 336 -7.30 13.88 -12.67
C LEU A 336 -7.49 13.14 -14.01
N GLY A 337 -8.50 12.25 -14.07
CA GLY A 337 -8.89 11.57 -15.32
C GLY A 337 -7.95 10.46 -15.79
N CYS A 338 -6.85 10.18 -15.07
CA CYS A 338 -5.83 9.22 -15.52
C CYS A 338 -6.27 7.76 -15.39
N TYR A 339 -6.97 7.41 -14.31
CA TYR A 339 -7.57 6.08 -14.07
C TYR A 339 -9.05 6.16 -13.62
N GLY A 340 -9.51 7.35 -13.20
CA GLY A 340 -10.84 7.60 -12.65
C GLY A 340 -11.14 9.09 -12.56
N ASN A 341 -12.25 9.44 -11.91
CA ASN A 341 -12.70 10.83 -11.75
C ASN A 341 -11.82 11.65 -10.79
N THR A 342 -11.24 11.01 -9.77
CA THR A 342 -10.31 11.66 -8.82
C THR A 342 -8.84 11.39 -9.20
N PRO A 343 -7.85 12.06 -8.56
CA PRO A 343 -6.44 11.90 -8.87
C PRO A 343 -5.75 10.75 -8.11
N PHE A 344 -6.50 9.93 -7.35
CA PHE A 344 -5.91 9.00 -6.37
C PHE A 344 -6.28 7.52 -6.58
N LEU A 345 -5.35 6.65 -6.19
CA LEU A 345 -5.49 5.19 -6.10
C LEU A 345 -5.21 4.70 -4.66
N PHE A 346 -5.87 3.60 -4.28
CA PHE A 346 -5.61 2.84 -3.05
C PHE A 346 -5.42 1.35 -3.39
N PRO A 347 -4.39 0.66 -2.84
CA PRO A 347 -4.15 -0.76 -3.11
C PRO A 347 -5.21 -1.66 -2.46
N LEU A 348 -5.61 -2.74 -3.13
CA LEU A 348 -6.39 -3.79 -2.49
C LEU A 348 -5.57 -4.43 -1.36
N TYR A 349 -6.24 -4.83 -0.28
CA TYR A 349 -5.65 -5.35 0.96
C TYR A 349 -4.78 -4.36 1.76
N GLY A 350 -4.67 -3.11 1.32
CA GLY A 350 -4.05 -2.02 2.09
C GLY A 350 -2.59 -1.71 1.73
N LEU A 351 -2.09 -0.61 2.30
CA LEU A 351 -0.74 -0.10 2.09
C LEU A 351 0.35 -1.07 2.54
N GLY A 352 0.05 -1.97 3.49
CA GLY A 352 0.94 -3.04 3.94
C GLY A 352 1.42 -3.99 2.83
N GLU A 353 0.74 -4.05 1.69
CA GLU A 353 1.20 -4.80 0.51
C GLU A 353 2.38 -4.13 -0.21
N LEU A 354 2.51 -2.80 -0.17
CA LEU A 354 3.52 -2.08 -0.94
C LEU A 354 4.97 -2.43 -0.52
N PRO A 355 5.34 -2.50 0.78
CA PRO A 355 6.65 -3.00 1.19
C PRO A 355 6.89 -4.45 0.77
N GLN A 356 5.86 -5.30 0.80
CA GLN A 356 5.96 -6.71 0.41
C GLN A 356 6.20 -6.87 -1.09
N CYS A 357 5.58 -6.04 -1.93
CA CYS A 357 5.80 -6.02 -3.38
C CYS A 357 7.27 -5.71 -3.74
N PHE A 358 7.89 -4.72 -3.09
CA PHE A 358 9.31 -4.44 -3.27
C PHE A 358 10.24 -5.49 -2.65
N CYS A 359 9.85 -6.09 -1.50
CA CYS A 359 10.60 -7.23 -0.93
C CYS A 359 10.59 -8.44 -1.88
N ARG A 360 9.46 -8.72 -2.54
CA ARG A 360 9.33 -9.77 -3.56
C ARG A 360 10.25 -9.53 -4.75
N MET A 361 10.32 -8.29 -5.25
CA MET A 361 11.27 -7.92 -6.32
C MET A 361 12.72 -8.23 -5.91
N CYS A 362 13.14 -7.76 -4.74
CA CYS A 362 14.48 -8.02 -4.21
C CYS A 362 14.76 -9.53 -4.06
N ALA A 363 13.79 -10.31 -3.58
CA ALA A 363 13.91 -11.76 -3.45
C ALA A 363 14.08 -12.48 -4.81
N VAL A 364 13.38 -12.04 -5.86
CA VAL A 364 13.52 -12.57 -7.23
C VAL A 364 14.94 -12.35 -7.77
N PHE A 365 15.58 -11.23 -7.41
CA PHE A 365 16.99 -10.94 -7.74
C PHE A 365 17.99 -11.45 -6.68
N GLY A 366 17.65 -12.52 -5.95
CA GLY A 366 18.57 -13.20 -5.02
C GLY A 366 18.73 -12.52 -3.65
N GLY A 367 17.84 -11.60 -3.28
CA GLY A 367 17.74 -11.04 -1.93
C GLY A 367 17.34 -12.10 -0.90
N ILE A 368 18.10 -12.20 0.19
CA ILE A 368 17.85 -13.16 1.28
C ILE A 368 17.02 -12.47 2.36
N TYR A 369 15.89 -13.07 2.72
CA TYR A 369 14.97 -12.57 3.73
C TYR A 369 14.99 -13.41 5.00
N CYS A 370 14.99 -12.76 6.16
CA CYS A 370 15.00 -13.39 7.48
C CYS A 370 14.02 -12.67 8.41
N LEU A 371 12.77 -13.12 8.46
CA LEU A 371 11.82 -12.79 9.53
C LEU A 371 12.26 -13.47 10.84
N HIS A 372 11.79 -12.97 11.99
CA HIS A 372 12.14 -13.44 13.33
C HIS A 372 13.65 -13.36 13.65
N HIS A 373 14.35 -12.39 13.06
CA HIS A 373 15.79 -12.28 13.08
C HIS A 373 16.25 -10.84 13.35
N SER A 374 16.74 -10.58 14.57
CA SER A 374 17.30 -9.27 14.95
C SER A 374 18.82 -9.26 14.90
N LEU A 375 19.38 -8.05 14.91
CA LEU A 375 20.81 -7.77 14.96
C LEU A 375 21.13 -7.11 16.31
N GLN A 376 22.20 -7.54 16.98
CA GLN A 376 22.60 -7.02 18.28
C GLN A 376 23.43 -5.73 18.16
N CYS A 377 24.33 -5.67 17.17
CA CYS A 377 25.24 -4.55 16.97
C CYS A 377 25.81 -4.46 15.55
N LEU A 378 26.30 -3.26 15.22
CA LEU A 378 27.16 -2.98 14.07
C LEU A 378 28.63 -3.07 14.53
N VAL A 379 29.47 -3.80 13.79
CA VAL A 379 30.91 -3.93 14.05
C VAL A 379 31.67 -2.92 13.21
N VAL A 380 32.27 -1.93 13.87
CA VAL A 380 32.94 -0.77 13.26
C VAL A 380 34.44 -0.88 13.46
N ASP A 381 35.21 -0.66 12.41
CA ASP A 381 36.66 -0.60 12.45
C ASP A 381 37.15 0.70 13.11
N ALA A 382 38.09 0.60 14.06
CA ALA A 382 38.52 1.77 14.83
C ALA A 382 39.37 2.77 14.01
N ASP A 383 40.09 2.31 12.97
CA ASP A 383 40.99 3.11 12.14
C ASP A 383 40.27 3.76 10.95
N SER A 384 39.51 2.97 10.19
CA SER A 384 38.78 3.47 8.99
C SER A 384 37.40 4.07 9.30
N ASN A 385 36.89 3.89 10.52
CA ASN A 385 35.54 4.29 10.93
C ASN A 385 34.42 3.76 10.01
N GLN A 386 34.63 2.58 9.39
CA GLN A 386 33.65 1.90 8.55
C GLN A 386 33.04 0.69 9.27
N CYS A 387 31.74 0.45 9.05
CA CYS A 387 31.08 -0.79 9.44
C CYS A 387 31.61 -1.94 8.57
N LYS A 388 32.12 -3.02 9.18
CA LYS A 388 32.64 -4.21 8.48
C LYS A 388 31.71 -5.42 8.55
N ALA A 389 30.85 -5.47 9.57
CA ALA A 389 29.95 -6.59 9.81
C ALA A 389 28.79 -6.18 10.74
N VAL A 390 27.77 -7.03 10.81
CA VAL A 390 26.75 -7.03 11.86
C VAL A 390 26.81 -8.35 12.65
N ILE A 391 26.35 -8.34 13.90
CA ILE A 391 26.21 -9.57 14.71
C ILE A 391 24.72 -9.88 14.89
N ASP A 392 24.30 -11.09 14.52
CA ASP A 392 22.90 -11.53 14.65
C ASP A 392 22.53 -11.88 16.11
N SER A 393 21.23 -12.06 16.38
CA SER A 393 20.74 -12.42 17.72
C SER A 393 21.16 -13.80 18.24
N ARG A 394 21.93 -14.58 17.45
CA ARG A 394 22.53 -15.87 17.78
C ARG A 394 24.06 -15.79 17.85
N GLY A 395 24.64 -14.59 17.81
CA GLY A 395 26.09 -14.34 17.82
C GLY A 395 26.79 -14.48 16.46
N LYS A 396 26.08 -14.83 15.38
CA LYS A 396 26.70 -15.00 14.07
C LYS A 396 27.10 -13.64 13.48
N ARG A 397 28.39 -13.46 13.27
CA ARG A 397 28.96 -12.33 12.52
C ARG A 397 28.69 -12.47 11.03
N ILE A 398 28.16 -11.42 10.40
CA ILE A 398 27.82 -11.33 8.98
C ILE A 398 28.53 -10.12 8.39
N SER A 399 29.54 -10.34 7.55
CA SER A 399 30.31 -9.26 6.91
C SER A 399 29.49 -8.51 5.84
N CYS A 400 29.67 -7.20 5.76
CA CYS A 400 28.96 -6.34 4.80
C CYS A 400 29.77 -5.08 4.47
N ASN A 401 29.63 -4.59 3.22
CA ASN A 401 30.27 -3.34 2.77
C ASN A 401 29.43 -2.10 3.09
N TYR A 402 28.12 -2.27 3.21
CA TYR A 402 27.12 -1.24 3.47
C TYR A 402 26.03 -1.79 4.38
N VAL A 403 25.45 -0.94 5.21
CA VAL A 403 24.25 -1.23 6.01
C VAL A 403 23.19 -0.17 5.71
N VAL A 404 21.95 -0.60 5.51
CA VAL A 404 20.77 0.29 5.49
C VAL A 404 19.92 -0.11 6.69
N VAL A 405 19.60 0.85 7.56
CA VAL A 405 18.94 0.62 8.84
C VAL A 405 17.81 1.63 9.02
N GLU A 406 16.64 1.19 9.48
CA GLU A 406 15.52 2.09 9.81
C GLU A 406 15.68 2.65 11.24
N ASP A 407 15.33 3.92 11.42
CA ASP A 407 15.46 4.71 12.65
C ASP A 407 15.08 3.97 13.94
N SER A 408 14.02 3.16 13.94
CA SER A 408 13.56 2.44 15.13
C SER A 408 14.54 1.39 15.68
N TYR A 409 15.48 0.92 14.85
CA TYR A 409 16.54 -0.03 15.21
C TYR A 409 17.80 0.64 15.75
N LEU A 410 17.89 1.97 15.71
CA LEU A 410 19.00 2.72 16.30
C LEU A 410 18.79 2.91 17.81
N SER A 411 19.85 2.74 18.60
CA SER A 411 19.82 2.87 20.05
C SER A 411 19.65 4.32 20.50
N THR A 412 19.16 4.51 21.74
CA THR A 412 18.94 5.83 22.35
C THR A 412 20.16 6.74 22.31
N ASP A 413 21.34 6.14 22.37
CA ASP A 413 22.61 6.86 22.48
C ASP A 413 23.07 7.37 21.11
N VAL A 414 22.81 6.59 20.04
CA VAL A 414 22.95 7.03 18.65
C VAL A 414 21.93 8.13 18.33
N CYS A 415 20.70 7.99 18.84
CA CYS A 415 19.63 8.97 18.62
C CYS A 415 19.60 10.13 19.62
N ALA A 416 20.65 10.33 20.43
CA ALA A 416 20.61 11.26 21.57
C ALA A 416 20.36 12.73 21.20
N ASN A 417 20.78 13.14 19.99
CA ASN A 417 20.58 14.51 19.47
C ASN A 417 19.37 14.62 18.52
N VAL A 418 18.52 13.59 18.44
CA VAL A 418 17.47 13.50 17.42
C VAL A 418 16.12 14.01 17.93
N CYS A 419 15.65 15.12 17.36
CA CYS A 419 14.35 15.71 17.68
C CYS A 419 13.23 15.14 16.79
N TYR A 420 12.61 14.04 17.24
CA TYR A 420 11.48 13.42 16.53
C TYR A 420 10.20 14.27 16.53
N LYS A 421 9.44 14.14 15.45
CA LYS A 421 8.03 14.56 15.38
C LYS A 421 7.13 13.38 15.72
N GLN A 422 5.82 13.63 15.81
CA GLN A 422 4.81 12.59 16.03
C GLN A 422 3.65 12.76 15.03
N ILE A 423 3.02 11.64 14.69
CA ILE A 423 1.82 11.56 13.87
C ILE A 423 0.70 11.07 14.77
N SER A 424 -0.39 11.84 14.85
CA SER A 424 -1.61 11.43 15.55
C SER A 424 -2.43 10.58 14.60
N ARG A 425 -2.70 9.32 14.99
CA ARG A 425 -3.45 8.34 14.22
C ARG A 425 -4.68 7.89 14.99
N ALA A 426 -5.80 7.78 14.29
CA ALA A 426 -6.96 7.02 14.75
C ALA A 426 -7.41 6.03 13.67
N ILE A 427 -8.00 4.92 14.11
CA ILE A 427 -8.58 3.89 13.27
C ILE A 427 -9.93 3.51 13.88
N LEU A 428 -11.00 3.63 13.10
CA LEU A 428 -12.37 3.36 13.49
C LEU A 428 -12.97 2.28 12.59
N ILE A 429 -13.79 1.41 13.17
CA ILE A 429 -14.71 0.56 12.41
C ILE A 429 -16.11 1.16 12.57
N THR A 430 -16.77 1.52 11.47
CA THR A 430 -18.12 2.13 11.48
C THR A 430 -19.14 1.28 10.73
N ASN A 431 -20.43 1.50 10.98
CA ASN A 431 -21.53 0.74 10.36
C ASN A 431 -22.06 1.32 9.03
N ARG A 432 -21.66 2.54 8.64
CA ARG A 432 -22.04 3.21 7.39
C ARG A 432 -21.00 4.27 6.99
N SER A 433 -21.08 4.76 5.75
CA SER A 433 -20.23 5.84 5.23
C SER A 433 -20.62 7.21 5.80
N VAL A 434 -19.64 8.13 5.91
CA VAL A 434 -19.83 9.51 6.40
C VAL A 434 -20.76 10.35 5.52
N LEU A 435 -20.93 9.97 4.25
CA LEU A 435 -21.83 10.62 3.31
C LEU A 435 -22.71 9.56 2.62
N LYS A 436 -24.02 9.58 2.89
CA LYS A 436 -25.02 8.69 2.28
C LYS A 436 -24.98 8.80 0.74
N ALA A 437 -25.02 7.67 0.05
CA ALA A 437 -25.00 7.57 -1.42
C ALA A 437 -25.71 6.28 -1.87
N ASP A 438 -26.12 6.24 -3.14
CA ASP A 438 -26.84 5.09 -3.73
C ASP A 438 -26.00 3.80 -3.82
N SER A 439 -24.67 3.95 -3.75
CA SER A 439 -23.71 2.86 -3.69
C SER A 439 -22.92 2.93 -2.38
N ASP A 440 -22.79 1.79 -1.70
CA ASP A 440 -22.01 1.61 -0.47
C ASP A 440 -20.52 1.31 -0.76
N GLN A 441 -20.17 0.93 -1.99
CA GLN A 441 -18.80 0.62 -2.41
C GLN A 441 -18.01 1.86 -2.85
N GLN A 442 -18.11 2.94 -2.08
CA GLN A 442 -17.36 4.18 -2.28
C GLN A 442 -16.05 4.17 -1.48
N ILE A 443 -15.04 4.88 -1.99
CA ILE A 443 -13.79 5.15 -1.26
C ILE A 443 -13.67 6.67 -1.21
N SER A 444 -13.54 7.23 0.00
CA SER A 444 -13.62 8.67 0.21
C SER A 444 -12.41 9.22 0.93
N VAL A 445 -11.98 10.41 0.49
CA VAL A 445 -11.01 11.26 1.19
C VAL A 445 -11.76 12.49 1.68
N LEU A 446 -11.69 12.78 2.98
CA LEU A 446 -12.31 13.94 3.62
C LEU A 446 -11.24 14.78 4.33
N THR A 447 -11.03 16.02 3.90
CA THR A 447 -10.22 16.99 4.66
C THR A 447 -11.09 17.76 5.64
N VAL A 448 -10.70 17.75 6.92
CA VAL A 448 -11.25 18.61 7.98
C VAL A 448 -10.21 19.71 8.28
N PRO A 449 -10.52 21.01 8.08
CA PRO A 449 -9.60 22.10 8.41
C PRO A 449 -9.28 22.19 9.92
N PRO A 450 -8.16 22.84 10.30
CA PRO A 450 -7.91 23.20 11.70
C PRO A 450 -8.92 24.24 12.20
N GLU A 451 -9.30 24.17 13.48
CA GLU A 451 -10.24 25.12 14.10
C GLU A 451 -9.56 26.27 14.84
N ALA A 452 -8.26 26.13 15.12
CA ALA A 452 -7.45 27.13 15.81
C ALA A 452 -6.06 27.25 15.18
N ASP A 453 -5.48 28.45 15.25
CA ASP A 453 -4.11 28.70 14.79
C ASP A 453 -3.11 27.77 15.49
N GLY A 454 -2.17 27.23 14.71
CA GLY A 454 -1.19 26.24 15.18
C GLY A 454 -1.66 24.79 15.16
N GLN A 455 -2.93 24.50 14.84
CA GLN A 455 -3.38 23.14 14.53
C GLN A 455 -3.16 22.78 13.06
N HIS A 456 -3.12 21.48 12.76
CA HIS A 456 -3.06 20.95 11.40
C HIS A 456 -4.43 20.45 10.92
N SER A 457 -4.66 20.50 9.60
CA SER A 457 -5.80 19.83 8.97
C SER A 457 -5.75 18.32 9.27
N ILE A 458 -6.92 17.73 9.53
CA ILE A 458 -7.08 16.30 9.78
C ILE A 458 -7.57 15.63 8.50
N LEU A 459 -6.79 14.67 8.01
CA LEU A 459 -7.15 13.82 6.88
C LEU A 459 -7.98 12.64 7.38
N VAL A 460 -9.19 12.46 6.84
CA VAL A 460 -10.09 11.35 7.16
C VAL A 460 -10.26 10.50 5.90
N THR A 461 -9.79 9.26 5.97
CA THR A 461 -9.87 8.26 4.90
C THR A 461 -10.97 7.26 5.21
N GLU A 462 -11.86 7.01 4.26
CA GLU A 462 -12.95 6.03 4.36
C GLU A 462 -12.76 4.91 3.33
N LEU A 463 -12.64 3.67 3.81
CA LEU A 463 -12.50 2.46 3.01
C LEU A 463 -13.75 1.59 3.16
N CYS A 464 -14.43 1.29 2.05
CA CYS A 464 -15.50 0.29 2.00
C CYS A 464 -14.93 -1.13 1.84
N SER A 465 -15.74 -2.15 2.18
CA SER A 465 -15.34 -3.56 2.13
C SER A 465 -14.77 -4.05 0.77
N SER A 466 -15.13 -3.43 -0.35
CA SER A 466 -14.55 -3.79 -1.67
C SER A 466 -13.07 -3.40 -1.86
N THR A 467 -12.44 -2.72 -0.90
CA THR A 467 -10.97 -2.56 -0.79
C THR A 467 -10.27 -3.79 -0.21
N MET A 468 -11.03 -4.73 0.34
CA MET A 468 -10.56 -5.89 1.11
C MET A 468 -9.87 -5.53 2.45
N THR A 469 -10.07 -4.31 2.98
CA THR A 469 -9.54 -3.89 4.30
C THR A 469 -10.55 -4.02 5.45
N CYS A 470 -11.82 -4.32 5.18
CA CYS A 470 -12.84 -4.60 6.20
C CYS A 470 -13.92 -5.58 5.73
N MET A 471 -14.66 -6.16 6.70
CA MET A 471 -15.82 -7.01 6.43
C MET A 471 -16.98 -6.25 5.76
N LYS A 472 -17.93 -7.00 5.18
CA LYS A 472 -19.18 -6.41 4.64
C LYS A 472 -19.98 -5.71 5.74
N ASN A 473 -20.76 -4.70 5.35
CA ASN A 473 -21.59 -3.87 6.23
C ASN A 473 -20.78 -3.09 7.28
N THR A 474 -19.45 -2.98 7.14
CA THR A 474 -18.62 -2.03 7.87
C THR A 474 -17.72 -1.24 6.92
N TYR A 475 -17.22 -0.11 7.42
CA TYR A 475 -16.20 0.71 6.78
C TYR A 475 -15.02 0.84 7.74
N LEU A 476 -13.80 0.84 7.20
CA LEU A 476 -12.59 1.15 7.94
C LEU A 476 -12.26 2.63 7.71
N VAL A 477 -12.33 3.42 8.77
CA VAL A 477 -12.05 4.85 8.73
C VAL A 477 -10.72 5.13 9.44
N HIS A 478 -9.80 5.80 8.75
CA HIS A 478 -8.52 6.21 9.30
C HIS A 478 -8.47 7.74 9.42
N LEU A 479 -7.98 8.26 10.54
CA LEU A 479 -7.72 9.70 10.72
C LEU A 479 -6.22 9.94 10.93
N THR A 480 -5.69 11.00 10.33
CA THR A 480 -4.27 11.36 10.38
C THR A 480 -4.08 12.88 10.48
N CYS A 481 -3.21 13.32 11.39
CA CYS A 481 -2.56 14.63 11.34
C CYS A 481 -1.16 14.55 11.99
N PRO A 482 -0.25 15.52 11.74
CA PRO A 482 0.90 15.72 12.61
C PRO A 482 0.41 16.06 14.03
N SER A 483 0.99 15.44 15.04
CA SER A 483 0.54 15.61 16.43
C SER A 483 0.76 17.03 16.93
N THR A 484 -0.26 17.59 17.56
CA THR A 484 -0.21 18.94 18.16
C THR A 484 -0.26 18.88 19.69
N LYS A 485 -0.96 17.89 20.26
CA LYS A 485 -1.14 17.69 21.71
C LYS A 485 -0.38 16.46 22.21
N THR A 486 -0.64 16.06 23.45
CA THR A 486 0.05 14.95 24.13
C THR A 486 -0.32 13.60 23.53
N THR A 487 -1.60 13.38 23.22
CA THR A 487 -2.09 12.11 22.65
C THR A 487 -2.86 12.31 21.35
N ALA A 488 -2.82 11.28 20.49
CA ALA A 488 -3.57 11.26 19.23
C ALA A 488 -5.09 11.37 19.42
N LYS A 489 -5.60 10.94 20.58
CA LYS A 489 -7.02 11.12 20.93
C LYS A 489 -7.34 12.57 21.25
N GLU A 490 -6.49 13.28 22.00
CA GLU A 490 -6.67 14.72 22.25
C GLU A 490 -6.74 15.53 20.95
N ASP A 491 -5.98 15.14 19.92
CA ASP A 491 -6.02 15.75 18.59
C ASP A 491 -7.26 15.34 17.77
N LEU A 492 -7.64 14.05 17.75
CA LEU A 492 -8.58 13.49 16.77
C LEU A 492 -10.01 13.25 17.27
N GLU A 493 -10.21 12.95 18.56
CA GLU A 493 -11.54 12.72 19.17
C GLU A 493 -12.54 13.86 18.89
N PRO A 494 -12.17 15.16 18.87
CA PRO A 494 -13.10 16.24 18.51
C PRO A 494 -13.63 16.16 17.06
N VAL A 495 -12.88 15.55 16.14
CA VAL A 495 -13.36 15.27 14.77
C VAL A 495 -14.21 14.01 14.75
N VAL A 496 -13.85 12.98 15.52
CA VAL A 496 -14.65 11.76 15.63
C VAL A 496 -16.06 12.06 16.15
N GLN A 497 -16.20 12.88 17.19
CA GLN A 497 -17.51 13.26 17.75
C GLN A 497 -18.35 14.17 16.82
N LYS A 498 -17.72 14.92 15.92
CA LYS A 498 -18.43 15.71 14.89
C LYS A 498 -18.98 14.82 13.78
N LEU A 499 -18.15 13.91 13.26
CA LEU A 499 -18.50 13.06 12.12
C LEU A 499 -19.33 11.83 12.50
N PHE A 500 -19.19 11.31 13.72
CA PHE A 500 -19.73 10.01 14.13
C PHE A 500 -20.53 10.05 15.44
N THR A 501 -21.42 9.07 15.61
CA THR A 501 -22.09 8.78 16.88
C THR A 501 -21.30 7.73 17.66
N VAL A 502 -20.84 8.11 18.86
CA VAL A 502 -20.02 7.26 19.74
C VAL A 502 -20.87 6.60 20.84
N ASN A 503 -22.00 7.21 21.21
CA ASN A 503 -22.89 6.74 22.28
C ASN A 503 -23.91 5.70 21.79
N THR A 504 -24.36 4.82 22.69
CA THR A 504 -25.40 3.82 22.42
C THR A 504 -26.84 4.33 22.57
N GLU A 505 -27.06 5.45 23.23
CA GLU A 505 -28.38 6.06 23.37
C GLU A 505 -28.65 6.99 22.18
N PRO A 506 -29.78 6.84 21.45
CA PRO A 506 -30.16 7.78 20.41
C PRO A 506 -30.70 9.07 21.04
N GLU A 507 -30.08 10.21 20.72
CA GLU A 507 -30.60 11.53 21.04
C GLU A 507 -31.88 11.78 20.21
N LYS A 508 -33.05 11.55 20.82
CA LYS A 508 -34.37 11.60 20.16
C LYS A 508 -34.91 13.03 19.94
N ASP A 509 -34.05 13.95 19.51
CA ASP A 509 -34.37 15.39 19.41
C ASP A 509 -33.94 16.04 18.08
N SER A 510 -33.60 15.25 17.04
CA SER A 510 -33.39 15.75 15.67
C SER A 510 -34.52 15.27 14.73
N GLU A 511 -35.35 16.19 14.24
CA GLU A 511 -36.44 15.88 13.30
C GLU A 511 -35.97 15.62 11.85
N ASP A 512 -34.67 15.76 11.56
CA ASP A 512 -34.05 15.47 10.26
C ASP A 512 -33.63 13.99 10.12
N GLU A 513 -34.52 13.12 9.60
CA GLU A 513 -34.20 11.70 9.34
C GLU A 513 -33.03 11.47 8.36
N ASP A 514 -32.64 12.48 7.57
CA ASP A 514 -31.54 12.41 6.60
C ASP A 514 -30.13 12.67 7.19
N LEU A 515 -30.02 13.04 8.48
CA LEU A 515 -28.75 13.44 9.11
C LEU A 515 -28.20 12.48 10.19
N GLU A 516 -28.69 11.24 10.28
CA GLU A 516 -28.18 10.24 11.24
C GLU A 516 -26.71 9.83 10.94
N LYS A 517 -25.77 10.41 11.71
CA LYS A 517 -24.31 10.13 11.66
C LYS A 517 -24.01 8.62 11.73
N PRO A 518 -22.89 8.14 11.13
CA PRO A 518 -22.47 6.76 11.29
C PRO A 518 -22.10 6.45 12.74
N ARG A 519 -22.43 5.24 13.20
CA ARG A 519 -22.04 4.78 14.54
C ARG A 519 -20.65 4.17 14.50
N VAL A 520 -19.81 4.56 15.46
CA VAL A 520 -18.54 3.88 15.74
C VAL A 520 -18.85 2.55 16.44
N LEU A 521 -18.23 1.47 15.97
CA LEU A 521 -18.32 0.13 16.55
C LEU A 521 -17.08 -0.17 17.41
N TRP A 522 -15.91 0.25 16.93
CA TRP A 522 -14.62 0.10 17.58
C TRP A 522 -13.69 1.24 17.18
N ALA A 523 -12.80 1.66 18.09
CA ALA A 523 -11.81 2.71 17.85
C ALA A 523 -10.45 2.39 18.49
N LEU A 524 -9.39 2.79 17.81
CA LEU A 524 -7.99 2.79 18.27
C LEU A 524 -7.40 4.17 18.00
N TYR A 525 -6.73 4.75 18.99
CA TYR A 525 -5.89 5.95 18.87
C TYR A 525 -4.46 5.63 19.28
N PHE A 526 -3.47 6.16 18.56
CA PHE A 526 -2.05 6.06 18.93
C PHE A 526 -1.22 7.17 18.28
N ASN A 527 -0.10 7.52 18.90
CA ASN A 527 0.93 8.35 18.28
C ASN A 527 1.99 7.45 17.62
N MET A 528 2.46 7.82 16.44
CA MET A 528 3.59 7.20 15.74
C MET A 528 4.71 8.22 15.54
N ARG A 529 5.95 7.85 15.85
CA ARG A 529 7.16 8.64 15.57
C ARG A 529 7.27 8.98 14.08
N ASP A 530 7.32 10.26 13.76
CA ASP A 530 7.78 10.77 12.47
C ASP A 530 9.29 11.06 12.58
N SER A 531 10.08 10.24 11.89
CA SER A 531 11.53 10.40 11.73
C SER A 531 11.93 10.91 10.34
N SER A 532 10.98 11.45 9.56
CA SER A 532 11.25 11.96 8.21
C SER A 532 11.86 13.37 8.21
N GLY A 533 12.79 13.61 7.29
CA GLY A 533 13.50 14.88 7.18
C GLY A 533 14.45 15.16 8.36
N ILE A 534 15.00 14.11 8.97
CA ILE A 534 16.09 14.20 9.96
C ILE A 534 17.42 14.09 9.23
N ASP A 535 18.31 15.05 9.44
CA ASP A 535 19.65 15.04 8.85
C ASP A 535 20.52 13.93 9.45
N ARG A 536 21.35 13.30 8.61
CA ARG A 536 22.34 12.29 9.03
C ARG A 536 23.19 12.74 10.22
N GLN A 537 23.51 14.03 10.30
CA GLN A 537 24.36 14.63 11.33
C GLN A 537 23.72 14.64 12.73
N CYS A 538 22.39 14.42 12.85
CA CYS A 538 21.72 14.27 14.13
C CYS A 538 22.01 12.93 14.81
N TYR A 539 22.47 11.91 14.07
CA TYR A 539 22.78 10.59 14.60
C TYR A 539 24.25 10.51 15.05
N VAL A 540 24.46 10.14 16.31
CA VAL A 540 25.77 10.16 16.97
C VAL A 540 26.58 8.92 16.58
N GLY A 541 27.76 9.15 16.00
CA GLY A 541 28.79 8.11 15.82
C GLY A 541 28.53 7.07 14.71
N LEU A 542 27.58 7.30 13.79
CA LEU A 542 27.33 6.36 12.69
C LEU A 542 28.46 6.38 11.64
N PRO A 543 28.99 5.20 11.22
CA PRO A 543 29.89 5.07 10.06
C PRO A 543 29.28 5.58 8.76
N ASP A 544 30.10 6.01 7.81
CA ASP A 544 29.63 6.60 6.54
C ASP A 544 28.99 5.60 5.57
N ASN A 545 29.29 4.31 5.73
CA ASN A 545 28.64 3.22 5.01
C ASN A 545 27.40 2.65 5.73
N VAL A 546 26.88 3.34 6.76
CA VAL A 546 25.63 3.01 7.46
C VAL A 546 24.60 4.10 7.16
N HIS A 547 23.64 3.79 6.29
CA HIS A 547 22.60 4.70 5.79
C HIS A 547 21.32 4.51 6.61
N VAL A 548 20.67 5.63 6.97
CA VAL A 548 19.45 5.62 7.82
C VAL A 548 18.21 5.88 6.97
N CYS A 549 17.21 5.01 7.08
CA CYS A 549 15.85 5.21 6.57
C CYS A 549 14.92 5.72 7.68
N SER A 550 13.94 6.55 7.33
CA SER A 550 12.91 6.99 8.27
C SER A 550 11.74 6.01 8.37
N GLY A 551 10.94 6.16 9.42
CA GLY A 551 9.59 5.63 9.46
C GLY A 551 8.63 6.38 8.51
N PRO A 552 7.33 6.09 8.59
CA PRO A 552 6.28 6.83 7.88
C PRO A 552 6.25 8.30 8.27
N ASP A 553 5.88 9.14 7.32
CA ASP A 553 5.70 10.59 7.47
C ASP A 553 4.21 10.98 7.35
N PRO A 554 3.77 12.15 7.86
CA PRO A 554 2.37 12.56 7.86
C PRO A 554 1.82 13.10 6.53
N SER A 555 2.60 13.13 5.44
CA SER A 555 2.07 13.59 4.14
C SER A 555 1.07 12.62 3.51
N PHE A 556 0.25 13.12 2.58
CA PHE A 556 -0.76 12.36 1.86
C PHE A 556 -0.18 11.27 0.93
N GLY A 557 0.93 11.57 0.26
CA GLY A 557 1.59 10.70 -0.71
C GLY A 557 2.71 9.85 -0.13
N ASN A 558 3.49 9.21 -1.00
CA ASN A 558 4.61 8.34 -0.61
C ASN A 558 5.98 8.86 -1.09
N ASP A 559 6.02 10.05 -1.71
CA ASP A 559 7.18 10.52 -2.48
C ASP A 559 8.45 10.70 -1.61
N ARG A 560 8.33 11.09 -0.34
CA ARG A 560 9.47 11.14 0.61
C ARG A 560 10.18 9.79 0.76
N ALA A 561 9.43 8.70 0.85
CA ALA A 561 10.00 7.36 1.02
C ALA A 561 10.73 6.90 -0.26
N ILE A 562 10.19 7.25 -1.44
CA ILE A 562 10.82 6.95 -2.73
C ILE A 562 12.07 7.80 -2.94
N GLN A 563 11.99 9.11 -2.67
CA GLN A 563 13.13 10.02 -2.76
C GLN A 563 14.27 9.62 -1.80
N GLN A 564 13.95 9.17 -0.58
CA GLN A 564 14.96 8.63 0.34
C GLN A 564 15.60 7.34 -0.21
N ALA A 565 14.81 6.41 -0.73
CA ALA A 565 15.31 5.16 -1.33
C ALA A 565 16.20 5.42 -2.56
N GLU A 566 15.79 6.34 -3.44
CA GLU A 566 16.52 6.76 -4.64
C GLU A 566 17.83 7.47 -4.30
N ASN A 567 17.82 8.38 -3.31
CA ASN A 567 19.03 9.06 -2.81
C ASN A 567 20.03 8.07 -2.18
N ILE A 568 19.54 7.11 -1.38
CA ILE A 568 20.39 6.07 -0.79
C ILE A 568 20.94 5.16 -1.90
N PHE A 569 20.12 4.72 -2.85
CA PHE A 569 20.56 3.91 -3.97
C PHE A 569 21.64 4.61 -4.81
N SER A 570 21.43 5.87 -5.17
CA SER A 570 22.39 6.68 -5.94
C SER A 570 23.68 6.97 -5.18
N THR A 571 23.66 6.90 -3.84
CA THR A 571 24.89 6.98 -3.01
C THR A 571 25.65 5.65 -3.01
N LEU A 572 24.94 4.51 -3.03
CA LEU A 572 25.53 3.17 -3.02
C LEU A 572 26.03 2.73 -4.41
N TYR A 573 25.33 3.13 -5.47
CA TYR A 573 25.54 2.71 -6.86
C TYR A 573 25.39 3.89 -7.84
N PRO A 574 26.33 4.85 -7.87
CA PRO A 574 26.13 6.13 -8.60
C PRO A 574 26.02 6.03 -10.12
N THR A 575 26.36 4.89 -10.71
CA THR A 575 26.30 4.61 -12.17
C THR A 575 25.10 3.77 -12.58
N GLU A 576 24.37 3.19 -11.62
CA GLU A 576 23.31 2.21 -11.89
C GLU A 576 21.94 2.89 -12.00
N GLU A 577 21.05 2.28 -12.77
CA GLU A 577 19.66 2.75 -12.84
C GLU A 577 18.88 2.36 -11.58
N PHE A 578 18.16 3.32 -10.98
CA PHE A 578 17.25 3.02 -9.87
C PHE A 578 16.05 2.20 -10.36
N CYS A 579 15.99 0.94 -9.93
CA CYS A 579 14.92 -0.03 -10.21
C CYS A 579 14.49 -0.11 -11.69
N PRO A 580 15.36 -0.59 -12.59
CA PRO A 580 14.98 -0.87 -13.99
C PRO A 580 13.88 -1.95 -14.09
N PRO A 581 13.18 -2.05 -15.23
CA PRO A 581 12.27 -3.16 -15.49
C PRO A 581 13.02 -4.50 -15.44
N ALA A 582 12.47 -5.47 -14.74
CA ALA A 582 12.96 -6.85 -14.80
C ALA A 582 12.86 -7.37 -16.26
N PRO A 583 13.96 -7.87 -16.88
CA PRO A 583 13.93 -8.34 -18.25
C PRO A 583 13.01 -9.56 -18.37
N ASN A 584 12.06 -9.50 -19.30
CA ASN A 584 11.15 -10.60 -19.54
C ASN A 584 11.84 -11.64 -20.45
N PRO A 585 11.99 -12.92 -20.05
CA PRO A 585 12.66 -13.93 -20.88
C PRO A 585 11.90 -14.24 -22.18
N GLU A 586 10.60 -13.91 -22.26
CA GLU A 586 9.79 -14.06 -23.47
C GLU A 586 10.03 -12.96 -24.52
N ASP A 587 10.64 -11.83 -24.13
CA ASP A 587 11.03 -10.74 -25.05
C ASP A 587 12.34 -11.10 -25.81
N ILE A 588 13.03 -12.17 -25.39
CA ILE A 588 14.27 -12.65 -26.02
C ILE A 588 13.90 -13.53 -27.21
N ILE A 589 13.86 -12.92 -28.40
CA ILE A 589 13.70 -13.64 -29.66
C ILE A 589 14.97 -14.46 -29.93
N TYR A 590 14.84 -15.79 -29.91
CA TYR A 590 15.90 -16.70 -30.35
C TYR A 590 15.78 -16.93 -31.86
N ASP A 591 16.82 -16.56 -32.63
CA ASP A 591 16.88 -16.78 -34.08
C ASP A 591 16.73 -18.27 -34.40
N SER A 592 15.55 -18.65 -34.88
CA SER A 592 15.11 -20.04 -35.03
C SER A 592 15.44 -20.62 -36.41
N GLU A 593 16.60 -20.28 -36.97
CA GLU A 593 17.09 -20.80 -38.26
C GLU A 593 18.44 -21.52 -38.13
N CYS A 594 18.39 -22.77 -37.67
CA CYS A 594 19.37 -23.78 -38.04
C CYS A 594 18.61 -25.08 -38.32
N PRO A 595 18.50 -25.53 -39.59
CA PRO A 595 17.67 -26.69 -39.93
C PRO A 595 18.14 -27.96 -39.22
N PRO A 596 17.22 -28.86 -38.80
CA PRO A 596 17.62 -30.15 -38.26
C PRO A 596 18.31 -30.97 -39.35
N GLN A 597 19.62 -31.23 -39.20
CA GLN A 597 20.31 -32.18 -40.07
C GLN A 597 19.80 -33.60 -39.78
N ASP A 598 19.54 -34.35 -40.86
CA ASP A 598 18.83 -35.63 -40.81
C ASP A 598 19.50 -36.69 -39.94
N ALA A 599 18.67 -37.47 -39.24
CA ALA A 599 19.13 -38.66 -38.53
C ALA A 599 19.49 -39.78 -39.52
N ALA A 600 20.79 -40.00 -39.74
CA ALA A 600 21.31 -41.00 -40.67
C ALA A 600 22.31 -41.99 -40.00
N ASP A 601 21.73 -43.07 -39.49
CA ASP A 601 22.34 -44.41 -39.32
C ASP A 601 23.38 -44.64 -38.20
N SER A 602 23.75 -45.92 -38.08
CA SER A 602 24.04 -46.67 -36.85
C SER A 602 25.53 -46.84 -36.49
N GLY A 603 25.80 -47.09 -35.20
CA GLY A 603 27.12 -47.49 -34.72
C GLY A 603 27.21 -47.62 -33.20
N THR A 604 26.99 -48.81 -32.64
CA THR A 604 27.24 -49.12 -31.23
C THR A 604 28.74 -49.28 -30.92
N PRO A 605 29.20 -49.01 -29.68
CA PRO A 605 30.62 -48.90 -29.37
C PRO A 605 31.33 -50.26 -29.22
N THR A 606 32.64 -50.25 -29.46
CA THR A 606 33.57 -51.33 -29.09
C THR A 606 34.71 -50.79 -28.23
N GLU A 607 35.22 -51.62 -27.33
CA GLU A 607 36.12 -51.21 -26.25
C GLU A 607 37.61 -51.21 -26.62
N SER A 608 38.39 -50.56 -25.74
CA SER A 608 39.75 -50.94 -25.32
C SER A 608 40.97 -50.48 -26.13
N LYS A 609 41.72 -49.55 -25.49
CA LYS A 609 43.05 -49.78 -24.87
C LYS A 609 44.32 -49.11 -25.47
N ASP A 610 45.10 -48.63 -24.49
CA ASP A 610 46.56 -48.57 -24.36
C ASP A 610 47.42 -47.51 -25.09
N GLU A 611 47.91 -46.58 -24.23
CA GLU A 611 49.33 -46.18 -24.03
C GLU A 611 50.03 -45.06 -24.86
N THR A 612 50.38 -44.00 -24.11
CA THR A 612 51.66 -43.23 -24.10
C THR A 612 52.15 -42.46 -25.33
N SER A 613 52.21 -41.12 -25.22
CA SER A 613 53.44 -40.28 -25.08
C SER A 613 53.06 -38.78 -25.08
N THR A 614 53.45 -37.96 -24.09
CA THR A 614 54.73 -37.23 -23.84
C THR A 614 55.05 -36.06 -24.78
N GLU A 615 55.54 -34.96 -24.16
CA GLU A 615 56.37 -33.85 -24.68
C GLU A 615 55.76 -32.61 -25.39
N SER A 616 56.19 -31.45 -24.87
CA SER A 616 56.45 -30.13 -25.50
C SER A 616 55.27 -29.33 -26.07
N GLU A 617 54.92 -28.14 -25.55
CA GLU A 617 55.67 -26.87 -25.44
C GLU A 617 55.83 -26.08 -26.76
N THR A 618 55.64 -24.75 -26.67
CA THR A 618 55.81 -23.72 -27.72
C THR A 618 54.91 -23.80 -28.96
N ILE A 619 53.99 -22.84 -29.12
CA ILE A 619 54.22 -21.64 -29.96
C ILE A 619 53.54 -20.45 -29.26
N LEU A 620 54.28 -19.35 -29.10
CA LEU A 620 53.75 -18.08 -28.59
C LEU A 620 54.53 -16.93 -29.26
N GLU A 621 54.07 -16.42 -30.41
CA GLU A 621 54.61 -15.20 -31.04
C GLU A 621 53.68 -14.65 -32.15
N ALA A 622 53.89 -13.37 -32.49
CA ALA A 622 53.27 -12.59 -33.57
C ALA A 622 51.82 -12.07 -33.38
N ALA A 623 51.66 -10.93 -32.69
CA ALA A 623 50.68 -9.87 -33.05
C ALA A 623 50.89 -8.50 -32.32
N GLU A 624 52.12 -8.09 -31.98
CA GLU A 624 52.40 -6.69 -31.55
C GLU A 624 53.16 -5.94 -32.66
N ASP A 625 52.46 -5.16 -33.50
CA ASP A 625 53.04 -3.98 -34.17
C ASP A 625 51.94 -3.12 -34.86
N LEU A 626 51.56 -2.00 -34.24
CA LEU A 626 50.94 -0.86 -34.95
C LEU A 626 51.04 0.41 -34.09
N LYS A 627 52.05 1.23 -34.39
CA LYS A 627 52.40 2.41 -33.59
C LYS A 627 51.51 3.62 -33.81
N GLU A 628 51.26 4.30 -32.69
CA GLU A 628 51.38 5.75 -32.49
C GLU A 628 51.56 6.61 -33.76
N GLN A 629 50.64 7.55 -33.98
CA GLN A 629 51.02 8.84 -34.53
C GLN A 629 50.06 9.97 -34.15
N LYS A 630 50.65 11.04 -33.59
CA LYS A 630 50.12 12.39 -33.27
C LYS A 630 49.64 12.67 -31.84
N GLU A 631 50.60 13.15 -31.04
CA GLU A 631 50.38 14.35 -30.22
C GLU A 631 50.89 15.57 -31.00
N GLU A 632 50.06 16.61 -31.15
CA GLU A 632 50.40 18.04 -31.04
C GLU A 632 49.09 18.84 -30.87
#